data_AF-A0A9E4L8K4-F1
#
_entry.id   AF-A0A9E4L8K4-F1
#
_cell.length_a   1.000
_cell.length_b   1.000
_cell.length_c   1.000
_cell.angle_alpha   90.00
_cell.angle_beta   90.00
_cell.angle_gamma   90.00
#
_symmetry.space_group_name_H-M   'P 1'
#
loop_
_entity.id
_entity.type
_entity.pdbx_description
1 polymer ?
#
loop_
_entity_poly.entity_id
_entity_poly.type
_entity_poly.pdbx_seq_one_letter_code
_entity_poly.pdbx_strand_id
1 'polypeptide(L)'
;MASEPNTVEQELFGEPNSKELSETEASALLEQYKLFVSTSESLVSRRQQVNTFFLSVNSIILATIGLLIRGQTAPSIAGPALVMLGLSGMVLCFAWHRMISSFGQLNRGKFVVIHALERRLPARIFAAEWIALGEGKDQSKYKPFTRTESLTPWIFGVLETTVFAVGIILWFCRG
;
A
#
# COMPACT_ATOMS: atom_id res chain seq x y z
N MET A 1 16.45 1.83 8.09
CA MET A 1 17.39 0.72 7.81
C MET A 1 17.29 0.38 6.34
N ALA A 2 18.08 1.04 5.51
CA ALA A 2 18.33 0.58 4.15
C ALA A 2 19.34 -0.56 4.28
N SER A 3 18.99 -1.76 3.85
CA SER A 3 19.99 -2.81 3.69
C SER A 3 21.04 -2.27 2.72
N GLU A 4 22.30 -2.14 3.16
CA GLU A 4 23.37 -1.73 2.28
C GLU A 4 23.41 -2.68 1.07
N PRO A 5 23.55 -2.16 -0.16
CA PRO A 5 23.49 -2.98 -1.38
C PRO A 5 24.44 -4.18 -1.35
N ASN A 6 25.52 -4.08 -0.56
CA ASN A 6 26.50 -5.12 -0.35
C ASN A 6 25.94 -6.38 0.34
N THR A 7 24.95 -6.25 1.24
CA THR A 7 24.39 -7.40 1.97
C THR A 7 23.42 -8.21 1.10
N VAL A 8 22.57 -7.55 0.31
CA VAL A 8 21.60 -8.26 -0.55
C VAL A 8 22.31 -9.03 -1.67
N GLU A 9 23.35 -8.44 -2.26
CA GLU A 9 24.15 -9.12 -3.28
C GLU A 9 24.93 -10.30 -2.74
N GLN A 10 25.47 -10.20 -1.52
CA GLN A 10 26.10 -11.32 -0.82
C GLN A 10 25.12 -12.48 -0.58
N GLU A 11 23.88 -12.19 -0.17
CA GLU A 11 22.86 -13.23 0.00
C GLU A 11 22.40 -13.86 -1.33
N LEU A 12 22.32 -13.08 -2.41
CA LEU A 12 21.89 -13.58 -3.72
C LEU A 12 22.95 -14.43 -4.41
N PHE A 13 24.23 -14.04 -4.30
CA PHE A 13 25.30 -14.61 -5.12
C PHE A 13 26.43 -15.26 -4.31
N GLY A 14 26.39 -15.17 -2.98
CA GLY A 14 27.49 -15.60 -2.11
C GLY A 14 28.71 -14.69 -2.25
N GLU A 15 29.92 -15.27 -2.15
CA GLU A 15 31.14 -14.52 -2.44
C GLU A 15 31.17 -14.07 -3.91
N PRO A 16 31.77 -12.90 -4.22
CA PRO A 16 31.88 -12.42 -5.58
C PRO A 16 32.73 -13.37 -6.43
N ASN A 17 32.07 -14.34 -7.06
CA ASN A 17 32.71 -15.20 -8.04
C ASN A 17 32.92 -14.35 -9.30
N SER A 18 34.19 -14.09 -9.62
CA SER A 18 34.66 -13.35 -10.79
C SER A 18 34.55 -14.14 -12.09
N LYS A 19 33.88 -15.30 -12.08
CA LYS A 19 33.61 -16.09 -13.27
C LYS A 19 32.45 -15.50 -14.06
N GLU A 20 32.64 -15.44 -15.38
CA GLU A 20 31.53 -15.24 -16.32
C GLU A 20 30.49 -16.33 -16.14
N LEU A 21 29.20 -15.96 -16.16
CA LEU A 21 28.11 -16.93 -16.10
C LEU A 21 28.17 -17.81 -17.33
N SER A 22 28.06 -19.13 -17.14
CA SER A 22 27.76 -20.04 -18.25
C SER A 22 26.39 -19.72 -18.86
N GLU A 23 26.16 -20.15 -20.11
CA GLU A 23 24.87 -19.95 -20.78
C GLU A 23 23.68 -20.50 -19.96
N THR A 24 23.87 -21.66 -19.31
CA THR A 24 22.87 -22.27 -18.43
C THR A 24 22.58 -21.42 -17.19
N GLU A 25 23.63 -20.89 -16.55
CA GLU A 25 23.48 -20.01 -15.37
C GLU A 25 22.83 -18.68 -15.74
N ALA A 26 23.21 -18.09 -16.88
CA ALA A 26 22.61 -16.86 -17.38
C ALA A 26 21.12 -17.05 -17.70
N SER A 27 20.75 -18.18 -18.30
CA SER A 27 19.36 -18.56 -18.55
C SER A 27 18.57 -18.74 -17.24
N ALA A 28 19.14 -19.46 -16.26
CA ALA A 28 18.50 -19.66 -14.96
C ALA A 28 18.31 -18.33 -14.19
N LEU A 29 19.30 -17.44 -14.23
CA LEU A 29 19.22 -16.10 -13.64
C LEU A 29 18.11 -15.27 -14.30
N LEU A 30 18.03 -15.29 -15.63
CA LEU A 30 16.99 -14.58 -16.38
C LEU A 30 15.59 -15.09 -16.00
N GLU A 31 15.41 -16.40 -15.83
CA GLU A 31 14.13 -16.96 -15.38
C GLU A 31 13.77 -16.57 -13.94
N GLN A 32 14.74 -16.60 -13.01
CA GLN A 32 14.53 -16.10 -11.64
C GLN A 32 14.14 -14.62 -11.63
N TYR A 33 14.82 -13.81 -12.46
CA TYR A 33 14.51 -12.39 -12.63
C TYR A 33 13.08 -12.18 -13.15
N LYS A 34 12.68 -12.86 -14.22
CA LYS A 34 11.31 -12.77 -14.77
C LYS A 34 10.26 -13.16 -13.74
N LEU A 35 10.46 -14.29 -13.04
CA LEU A 35 9.55 -14.75 -11.98
C LEU A 35 9.44 -13.71 -10.87
N PHE A 36 10.57 -13.16 -10.40
CA PHE A 36 10.57 -12.20 -9.32
C PHE A 36 9.91 -10.87 -9.71
N VAL A 37 10.17 -10.37 -10.92
CA VAL A 37 9.48 -9.19 -11.49
C VAL A 37 7.97 -9.41 -11.56
N SER A 38 7.51 -10.58 -12.03
CA SER A 38 6.08 -10.94 -12.06
C SER A 38 5.43 -10.91 -10.67
N THR A 39 6.15 -11.34 -9.62
CA THR A 39 5.64 -11.20 -8.24
C THR A 39 5.53 -9.74 -7.77
N SER A 40 6.36 -8.85 -8.32
CA SER A 40 6.31 -7.40 -8.06
C SER A 40 5.06 -6.78 -8.71
N GLU A 41 4.80 -7.09 -9.98
CA GLU A 41 3.60 -6.65 -10.69
C GLU A 41 2.32 -7.17 -10.03
N SER A 42 2.32 -8.45 -9.63
CA SER A 42 1.21 -9.06 -8.89
C SER A 42 0.93 -8.35 -7.56
N LEU A 43 1.98 -7.83 -6.89
CA LEU A 43 1.83 -7.05 -5.66
C LEU A 43 1.13 -5.71 -5.92
N VAL A 44 1.47 -5.04 -7.03
CA VAL A 44 0.82 -3.79 -7.45
C VAL A 44 -0.67 -4.03 -7.74
N SER A 45 -1.01 -5.10 -8.47
CA SER A 45 -2.40 -5.48 -8.73
C SER A 45 -3.17 -5.77 -7.43
N ARG A 46 -2.57 -6.52 -6.50
CA ARG A 46 -3.19 -6.80 -5.19
C ARG A 46 -3.46 -5.53 -4.38
N ARG A 47 -2.55 -4.56 -4.42
CA ARG A 47 -2.73 -3.26 -3.77
C ARG A 47 -3.93 -2.49 -4.34
N GLN A 48 -4.11 -2.50 -5.66
CA GLN A 48 -5.29 -1.88 -6.29
C GLN A 48 -6.59 -2.56 -5.83
N GLN A 49 -6.62 -3.90 -5.78
CA GLN A 49 -7.79 -4.65 -5.29
C GLN A 49 -8.13 -4.30 -3.83
N VAL A 50 -7.10 -4.23 -2.97
CA VAL A 50 -7.25 -3.81 -1.57
C VAL A 50 -7.82 -2.38 -1.46
N ASN A 51 -7.33 -1.45 -2.28
CA ASN A 51 -7.84 -0.08 -2.28
C ASN A 51 -9.32 -0.03 -2.66
N THR A 52 -9.70 -0.74 -3.73
CA THR A 52 -11.09 -0.81 -4.17
C THR A 52 -11.99 -1.45 -3.11
N PHE A 53 -11.52 -2.51 -2.45
CA PHE A 53 -12.25 -3.16 -1.35
C PHE A 53 -12.55 -2.18 -0.21
N PHE A 54 -11.53 -1.52 0.35
CA PHE A 54 -11.74 -0.60 1.47
C PHE A 54 -12.56 0.63 1.08
N LEU A 55 -12.35 1.17 -0.13
CA LEU A 55 -13.17 2.26 -0.65
C LEU A 55 -14.65 1.86 -0.68
N SER A 56 -14.94 0.65 -1.16
CA SER A 56 -16.31 0.14 -1.29
C SER A 56 -16.97 -0.04 0.08
N VAL A 57 -16.29 -0.71 1.02
CA VAL A 57 -16.84 -0.96 2.35
C VAL A 57 -17.07 0.35 3.12
N ASN A 58 -16.11 1.28 3.12
CA ASN A 58 -16.31 2.58 3.78
C ASN A 58 -17.41 3.42 3.10
N SER A 59 -17.55 3.34 1.78
CA SER A 59 -18.65 4.03 1.07
C SER A 59 -20.03 3.47 1.48
N ILE A 60 -20.14 2.16 1.69
CA ILE A 60 -21.37 1.52 2.19
C ILE A 60 -21.68 1.98 3.63
N ILE A 61 -20.66 2.07 4.49
CA ILE A 61 -20.81 2.57 5.86
C ILE A 61 -21.33 4.02 5.84
N LEU A 62 -20.70 4.92 5.08
CA LEU A 62 -21.14 6.30 4.93
C LEU A 62 -22.55 6.42 4.34
N ALA A 63 -22.90 5.61 3.35
CA ALA A 63 -24.25 5.57 2.80
C ALA A 63 -25.28 5.15 3.86
N THR A 64 -24.94 4.15 4.68
CA THR A 64 -25.79 3.67 5.78
C THR A 64 -25.98 4.76 6.84
N ILE A 65 -24.91 5.47 7.21
CA ILE A 65 -24.96 6.64 8.10
C ILE A 65 -25.91 7.71 7.54
N GLY A 66 -25.81 8.03 6.24
CA GLY A 66 -26.69 9.00 5.59
C GLY A 66 -28.17 8.60 5.64
N LEU A 67 -28.48 7.31 5.48
CA LEU A 67 -29.84 6.78 5.62
C LEU A 67 -30.35 6.89 7.05
N LEU A 68 -29.52 6.56 8.06
CA LEU A 68 -29.88 6.68 9.47
C LEU A 68 -30.20 8.13 9.86
N ILE A 69 -29.38 9.09 9.41
CA ILE A 69 -29.61 10.52 9.69
C ILE A 69 -30.92 11.00 9.05
N ARG A 70 -31.26 10.52 7.85
CA ARG A 70 -32.49 10.90 7.14
C ARG A 70 -33.75 10.22 7.68
N GLY A 71 -33.63 9.01 8.22
CA GLY A 71 -34.75 8.12 8.55
C GLY A 71 -35.61 8.51 9.76
N GLN A 72 -35.42 9.70 10.35
CA GLN A 72 -36.11 10.14 11.59
C GLN A 72 -36.04 9.10 12.72
N THR A 73 -34.93 8.35 12.80
CA THR A 73 -34.74 7.32 13.81
C THR A 73 -34.65 7.96 15.20
N ALA A 74 -35.26 7.33 16.20
CA ALA A 74 -35.22 7.85 17.57
C ALA A 74 -33.76 8.06 18.03
N PRO A 75 -33.44 9.18 18.70
CA PRO A 75 -32.07 9.49 19.13
C PRO A 75 -31.42 8.39 19.99
N SER A 76 -32.22 7.71 20.81
CA SER A 76 -31.79 6.58 21.66
C SER A 76 -31.23 5.39 20.87
N ILE A 77 -31.61 5.24 19.59
CA ILE A 77 -31.11 4.21 18.69
C ILE A 77 -30.05 4.78 17.74
N ALA A 78 -30.28 5.99 17.23
CA ALA A 78 -29.38 6.65 16.29
C ALA A 78 -27.99 6.91 16.88
N GLY A 79 -27.90 7.39 18.13
CA GLY A 79 -26.62 7.67 18.80
C GLY A 79 -25.71 6.43 18.84
N PRO A 80 -26.12 5.33 19.50
CA PRO A 80 -25.34 4.09 19.54
C PRO A 80 -25.02 3.50 18.16
N ALA A 81 -25.95 3.57 17.20
CA ALA A 81 -25.72 3.08 15.84
C ALA A 81 -24.61 3.87 15.11
N LEU A 82 -24.62 5.21 15.23
CA LEU A 82 -23.58 6.07 14.66
C LEU A 82 -22.21 5.84 15.32
N VAL A 83 -22.18 5.60 16.64
CA VAL A 83 -20.95 5.23 17.35
C VAL A 83 -20.37 3.93 16.80
N MET A 84 -21.19 2.89 16.64
CA MET A 84 -20.71 1.59 16.12
C MET A 84 -20.24 1.68 14.67
N LEU A 85 -20.98 2.40 13.81
CA LEU A 85 -20.62 2.59 12.40
C LEU A 85 -19.35 3.43 12.25
N GLY A 86 -19.26 4.56 12.96
CA GLY A 86 -18.08 5.42 12.96
C GLY A 86 -16.84 4.70 13.47
N LEU A 87 -16.95 3.93 14.56
CA LEU A 87 -15.86 3.11 15.08
C LEU A 87 -15.41 2.05 14.06
N SER A 88 -16.36 1.39 13.39
CA SER A 88 -16.05 0.40 12.35
C SER A 88 -15.31 1.04 11.18
N GLY A 89 -15.76 2.21 10.71
CA GLY A 89 -15.11 2.98 9.66
C GLY A 89 -13.70 3.43 10.05
N MET A 90 -13.50 3.90 11.28
CA MET A 90 -12.16 4.25 11.80
C MET A 90 -11.19 3.06 11.80
N VAL A 91 -11.63 1.89 12.29
CA VAL A 91 -10.82 0.66 12.31
C VAL A 91 -10.45 0.24 10.87
N LEU A 92 -11.41 0.30 9.94
CA LEU A 92 -11.17 -0.01 8.53
C LEU A 92 -10.20 0.98 7.88
N CYS A 93 -10.32 2.28 8.17
CA CYS A 93 -9.39 3.29 7.66
C CYS A 93 -7.97 3.08 8.18
N PHE A 94 -7.82 2.73 9.46
CA PHE A 94 -6.52 2.39 10.03
C PHE A 94 -5.91 1.15 9.36
N ALA A 95 -6.69 0.08 9.21
CA ALA A 95 -6.27 -1.13 8.52
C ALA A 95 -5.88 -0.86 7.05
N TRP A 96 -6.66 -0.03 6.35
CA TRP A 96 -6.41 0.37 4.98
C TRP A 96 -5.07 1.10 4.84
N HIS A 97 -4.83 2.10 5.69
CA HIS A 97 -3.57 2.85 5.69
C HIS A 97 -2.37 1.93 5.96
N ARG A 98 -2.48 1.05 6.95
CA ARG A 98 -1.43 0.06 7.29
C ARG A 98 -1.12 -0.85 6.11
N MET A 99 -2.14 -1.32 5.40
CA MET A 99 -1.96 -2.24 4.28
C MET A 99 -1.32 -1.56 3.05
N ILE A 100 -1.73 -0.33 2.69
CA ILE A 100 -1.06 0.47 1.64
C ILE A 100 0.42 0.67 1.98
N SER A 101 0.72 1.05 3.23
CA SER A 101 2.11 1.26 3.67
C SER A 101 2.93 -0.02 3.55
N SER A 102 2.38 -1.16 3.98
CA SER A 102 3.03 -2.46 3.90
C SER A 102 3.37 -2.84 2.44
N PHE A 103 2.43 -2.66 1.51
CA PHE A 103 2.68 -2.89 0.08
C PHE A 103 3.81 -2.00 -0.45
N GLY A 104 3.82 -0.72 -0.08
CA GLY A 104 4.89 0.20 -0.48
C GLY A 104 6.27 -0.20 0.06
N GLN A 105 6.33 -0.70 1.31
CA GLN A 105 7.57 -1.19 1.91
C GLN A 105 8.07 -2.45 1.21
N LEU A 106 7.20 -3.43 1.00
CA LEU A 106 7.56 -4.67 0.30
C LEU A 106 7.98 -4.42 -1.14
N ASN A 107 7.30 -3.52 -1.86
CA ASN A 107 7.66 -3.17 -3.22
C ASN A 107 9.05 -2.51 -3.28
N ARG A 108 9.38 -1.61 -2.34
CA ARG A 108 10.73 -1.03 -2.25
C ARG A 108 11.79 -2.12 -2.04
N GLY A 109 11.54 -3.09 -1.15
CA GLY A 109 12.46 -4.22 -0.94
C GLY A 109 12.64 -5.06 -2.20
N LYS A 110 11.55 -5.34 -2.92
CA LYS A 110 11.63 -6.06 -4.21
C LYS A 110 12.47 -5.32 -5.25
N PHE A 111 12.34 -3.99 -5.35
CA PHE A 111 13.16 -3.20 -6.27
C PHE A 111 14.67 -3.29 -5.98
N VAL A 112 15.06 -3.37 -4.70
CA VAL A 112 16.47 -3.58 -4.31
C VAL A 112 16.99 -4.92 -4.86
N VAL A 113 16.22 -5.99 -4.70
CA VAL A 113 16.58 -7.33 -5.22
C VAL A 113 16.60 -7.34 -6.76
N ILE A 114 15.61 -6.73 -7.40
CA ILE A 114 15.56 -6.59 -8.88
C ILE A 114 16.83 -5.90 -9.38
N HIS A 115 17.20 -4.76 -8.79
CA HIS A 115 18.41 -4.03 -9.20
C HIS A 115 19.71 -4.81 -8.95
N ALA A 116 19.75 -5.63 -7.90
CA ALA A 116 20.88 -6.51 -7.63
C ALA A 116 21.00 -7.63 -8.68
N LEU A 117 19.89 -8.27 -9.05
CA LEU A 117 19.83 -9.25 -10.14
C LEU A 117 20.26 -8.64 -11.47
N GLU A 118 19.80 -7.43 -11.77
CA GLU A 118 20.14 -6.72 -13.01
C GLU A 118 21.64 -6.47 -13.19
N ARG A 119 22.42 -6.35 -12.11
CA ARG A 119 23.89 -6.15 -12.22
C ARG A 119 24.61 -7.33 -12.87
N ARG A 120 23.99 -8.52 -12.90
CA ARG A 120 24.51 -9.73 -13.56
C ARG A 120 23.87 -9.96 -14.94
N LEU A 121 22.90 -9.12 -15.35
CA LEU A 121 22.25 -9.18 -16.65
C LEU A 121 22.88 -8.18 -17.64
N PRO A 122 22.74 -8.40 -18.97
CA PRO A 122 23.32 -7.50 -19.98
C PRO A 122 22.79 -6.07 -19.92
N ALA A 123 21.56 -5.87 -19.41
CA ALA A 123 20.93 -4.57 -19.29
C ALA A 123 20.21 -4.44 -17.93
N ARG A 124 20.22 -3.24 -17.38
CA ARG A 124 19.64 -2.89 -16.08
C ARG A 124 18.42 -1.98 -16.27
N ILE A 125 17.36 -2.53 -16.86
CA ILE A 125 16.20 -1.77 -17.33
C ILE A 125 15.45 -1.05 -16.21
N PHE A 126 15.20 -1.71 -15.07
CA PHE A 126 14.55 -1.12 -13.91
C PHE A 126 15.48 -0.16 -13.16
N ALA A 127 16.79 -0.38 -13.17
CA ALA A 127 17.73 0.60 -12.64
C ALA A 127 17.73 1.88 -13.48
N ALA A 128 17.73 1.75 -14.81
CA ALA A 128 17.64 2.88 -15.74
C ALA A 128 16.31 3.63 -15.57
N GLU A 129 15.19 2.91 -15.44
CA GLU A 129 13.88 3.50 -15.13
C GLU A 129 13.91 4.28 -13.81
N TRP A 130 14.47 3.69 -12.74
CA TRP A 130 14.57 4.36 -11.44
C TRP A 130 15.37 5.67 -11.50
N ILE A 131 16.46 5.69 -12.27
CA ILE A 131 17.25 6.91 -12.53
C ILE A 131 16.42 7.94 -13.32
N ALA A 132 15.71 7.50 -14.36
CA ALA A 132 14.84 8.38 -15.15
C ALA A 132 13.73 9.02 -14.29
N LEU A 133 13.21 8.28 -13.31
CA LEU A 133 12.23 8.75 -12.32
C LEU A 133 12.83 9.62 -11.21
N GLY A 134 14.13 9.95 -11.29
CA GLY A 134 14.80 10.84 -10.33
C GLY A 134 15.14 10.20 -9.00
N GLU A 135 15.21 8.87 -8.94
CA GLU A 135 15.64 8.07 -7.78
C GLU A 135 14.89 8.39 -6.47
N GLY A 136 13.65 8.89 -6.57
CA GLY A 136 12.88 9.36 -5.42
C GLY A 136 13.39 10.65 -4.76
N LYS A 137 14.45 11.27 -5.30
CA LYS A 137 15.00 12.56 -4.85
C LYS A 137 14.29 13.74 -5.52
N ASP A 138 13.86 13.56 -6.76
CA ASP A 138 13.20 14.61 -7.54
C ASP A 138 11.69 14.35 -7.68
N GLN A 139 10.90 15.01 -6.83
CA GLN A 139 9.44 14.89 -6.84
C GLN A 139 8.77 15.57 -8.05
N SER A 140 9.52 16.35 -8.85
CA SER A 140 9.01 16.91 -10.11
C SER A 140 8.94 15.85 -11.21
N LYS A 141 9.84 14.87 -11.17
CA LYS A 141 9.90 13.75 -12.13
C LYS A 141 8.90 12.65 -11.80
N TYR A 142 8.79 12.28 -10.51
CA TYR A 142 7.88 11.22 -10.10
C TYR A 142 7.33 11.45 -8.69
N LYS A 143 6.00 11.38 -8.56
CA LYS A 143 5.32 11.33 -7.27
C LYS A 143 4.88 9.89 -7.01
N PRO A 144 5.38 9.23 -5.96
CA PRO A 144 5.00 7.86 -5.65
C PRO A 144 3.49 7.74 -5.45
N PHE A 145 2.87 6.76 -6.11
CA PHE A 145 1.44 6.45 -5.97
C PHE A 145 1.00 6.29 -4.50
N THR A 146 1.89 5.80 -3.63
CA THR A 146 1.68 5.68 -2.17
C THR A 146 1.29 6.99 -1.51
N ARG A 147 1.80 8.14 -1.97
CA ARG A 147 1.44 9.42 -1.38
C ARG A 147 -0.02 9.77 -1.64
N THR A 148 -0.47 9.66 -2.89
CA THR A 148 -1.85 9.95 -3.27
C THR A 148 -2.83 8.94 -2.67
N GLU A 149 -2.50 7.64 -2.71
CA GLU A 149 -3.39 6.62 -2.15
C GLU A 149 -3.45 6.65 -0.61
N SER A 150 -2.39 7.12 0.06
CA SER A 150 -2.42 7.26 1.52
C SER A 150 -3.36 8.36 2.00
N LEU A 151 -3.74 9.30 1.14
CA LEU A 151 -4.66 10.38 1.46
C LEU A 151 -6.11 9.87 1.62
N THR A 152 -6.51 8.88 0.82
CA THR A 152 -7.90 8.38 0.84
C THR A 152 -8.32 7.81 2.19
N PRO A 153 -7.54 6.92 2.85
CA PRO A 153 -7.85 6.47 4.21
C PRO A 153 -7.92 7.62 5.23
N TRP A 154 -7.13 8.68 5.06
CA TRP A 154 -7.18 9.84 5.97
C TRP A 154 -8.47 10.63 5.81
N ILE A 155 -8.93 10.87 4.58
CA ILE A 155 -10.19 11.58 4.31
C ILE A 155 -11.35 10.82 4.95
N PHE A 156 -11.47 9.51 4.67
CA PHE A 156 -12.51 8.69 5.29
C PHE A 156 -12.34 8.62 6.81
N GLY A 157 -11.12 8.51 7.33
CA GLY A 157 -10.87 8.50 8.77
C GLY A 157 -11.38 9.75 9.48
N VAL A 158 -11.22 10.94 8.88
CA VAL A 158 -11.77 12.20 9.42
C VAL A 158 -13.30 12.19 9.41
N LEU A 159 -13.92 11.72 8.33
CA LEU A 159 -15.38 11.62 8.23
C LEU A 159 -15.94 10.67 9.29
N GLU A 160 -15.38 9.48 9.41
CA GLU A 160 -15.82 8.46 10.38
C GLU A 160 -15.58 8.90 11.83
N THR A 161 -14.49 9.60 12.10
CA THR A 161 -14.24 10.22 13.42
C THR A 161 -15.29 11.28 13.74
N THR A 162 -15.70 12.08 12.75
CA THR A 162 -16.76 13.09 12.93
C THR A 162 -18.09 12.41 13.23
N VAL A 163 -18.43 11.35 12.50
CA VAL A 163 -19.65 10.56 12.74
C VAL A 163 -19.65 9.94 14.14
N PHE A 164 -18.52 9.36 14.55
CA PHE A 164 -18.36 8.80 15.89
C PHE A 164 -18.61 9.85 16.98
N ALA A 165 -18.00 11.04 16.86
CA ALA A 165 -18.18 12.13 17.80
C ALA A 165 -19.63 12.61 17.87
N VAL A 166 -20.31 12.76 16.72
CA VAL A 166 -21.74 13.12 16.66
C VAL A 166 -22.60 12.04 17.33
N GLY A 167 -22.30 10.76 17.09
CA GLY A 167 -23.00 9.64 17.72
C GLY A 167 -22.90 9.68 19.25
N ILE A 168 -21.71 9.96 19.78
CA ILE A 168 -21.47 10.13 21.22
C ILE A 168 -22.32 11.29 21.77
N ILE A 169 -22.30 12.45 21.11
CA ILE A 169 -23.09 13.61 21.54
C ILE A 169 -24.58 13.29 21.55
N LEU A 170 -25.10 12.65 20.50
CA LEU A 170 -26.51 12.27 20.42
C LEU A 170 -26.90 11.26 21.50
N TRP A 171 -26.00 10.33 21.83
CA TRP A 171 -26.24 9.34 22.87
C TRP A 171 -26.31 9.98 24.27
N PHE A 172 -25.39 10.89 24.60
CA PHE A 172 -25.35 11.52 25.94
C PHE A 172 -26.27 12.73 26.12
N CYS A 173 -26.57 13.48 25.05
CA CYS A 173 -27.42 14.68 25.14
C CYS A 173 -28.91 14.42 24.91
N ARG A 174 -29.27 13.25 24.36
CA ARG A 174 -30.68 12.88 24.06
C ARG A 174 -31.06 11.47 24.54
N GLY A 175 -30.17 10.80 25.28
CA GLY A 175 -30.44 9.55 25.99
C GLY A 175 -31.04 9.78 27.36
#